data_AF-A0A6H1RD59-F1
#
_entry.id   AF-A0A6H1RD59-F1
#
_cell.length_a   1.000
_cell.length_b   1.000
_cell.length_c   1.000
_cell.angle_alpha   90.00
_cell.angle_beta   90.00
_cell.angle_gamma   90.00
#
_symmetry.space_group_name_H-M   'P 1'
#
loop_
_entity.id
_entity.type
_entity.pdbx_description
1 polymer ?
#
loop_
_entity_poly.entity_id
_entity_poly.type
_entity_poly.pdbx_seq_one_letter_code
_entity_poly.pdbx_strand_id
1 'polypeptide(L)'
;MRPVSDEASVSTFRMWWRALDSAEWLPASRLLVHVSGGGSAALEQLAWTSEDGTHTAVGFSGERTSCYGHRRAAGGDLVEIRGELDGHTVGYQDTTHQYEFDTEVQEADSWHPAGRLRLLIDDGGQAPLRWAAWRDRSGNSCSVALRSVGPSGNPDVTGLVTVVWASAQYREAGEVAANLIDPSSSKWFAPHSRASLEFQLKRPVAAYRYVLTSANDAPDRDPAAWTLRGSTDGQLWRTLDTRTGQSFADRHQSKTYRIAGPGAYDYYRLDITGNNGSPDLQLESVRFFADSASGFAGYRQHAGYGPIAYRGVRPALESPDKTPPAPLPDVLPARPPVPAVLSQLPSLESAPLVRTDFSDDNLWATTHSEIISPRQYGPDTFSAYVEPVDDVKFEGLTAEQLVQLVPPGVDWPFLMIADKMTMESAEHHVLVVDLDDDDVRTFRATPLAAAEIENNLSIANMDWEDFADSADDDGIVRPMLSYDPEPPAGD
;
A
#
# COMPACT_ATOMS: atom_id res chain seq x y z
N MET A 1 -32.32 26.35 -14.01
CA MET A 1 -32.52 25.30 -12.98
C MET A 1 -31.75 25.76 -11.75
N ARG A 2 -32.41 26.00 -10.62
CA ARG A 2 -31.79 26.65 -9.44
C ARG A 2 -30.78 25.70 -8.77
N PRO A 3 -29.62 26.18 -8.31
CA PRO A 3 -28.78 25.39 -7.40
C PRO A 3 -29.47 25.37 -6.03
N VAL A 4 -29.67 24.18 -5.47
CA VAL A 4 -30.04 24.03 -4.06
C VAL A 4 -28.74 24.16 -3.25
N SER A 5 -28.72 25.15 -2.37
CA SER A 5 -27.59 25.59 -1.57
C SER A 5 -27.17 24.58 -0.50
N ASP A 6 -25.86 24.33 -0.41
CA ASP A 6 -25.20 23.52 0.61
C ASP A 6 -25.01 24.35 1.91
N GLU A 7 -26.11 24.80 2.54
CA GLU A 7 -26.07 25.52 3.82
C GLU A 7 -26.18 24.55 5.00
N ALA A 8 -25.05 24.02 5.45
CA ALA A 8 -24.97 23.38 6.77
C ALA A 8 -25.18 24.47 7.85
N SER A 9 -26.39 24.58 8.39
CA SER A 9 -26.67 25.48 9.53
C SER A 9 -26.00 24.94 10.79
N VAL A 10 -25.00 25.66 11.31
CA VAL A 10 -24.33 25.37 12.58
C VAL A 10 -25.06 26.09 13.71
N SER A 11 -25.51 25.37 14.75
CA SER A 11 -26.07 26.00 15.94
C SER A 11 -24.96 26.47 16.86
N THR A 12 -25.00 27.72 17.30
CA THR A 12 -24.06 28.28 18.26
C THR A 12 -24.76 28.54 19.58
N PHE A 13 -24.23 27.99 20.67
CA PHE A 13 -24.73 28.20 22.03
C PHE A 13 -23.73 29.03 22.84
N ARG A 14 -24.23 30.04 23.55
CA ARG A 14 -23.51 30.64 24.67
C ARG A 14 -23.59 29.69 25.85
N MET A 15 -22.46 29.41 26.49
CA MET A 15 -22.35 28.36 27.51
C MET A 15 -21.95 28.94 28.86
N TRP A 16 -22.37 28.24 29.91
CA TRP A 16 -21.95 28.45 31.28
C TRP A 16 -21.68 27.11 31.97
N TRP A 17 -20.84 27.13 32.98
CA TRP A 17 -20.55 25.98 33.83
C TRP A 17 -20.65 26.32 35.32
N ARG A 18 -20.80 25.28 36.15
CA ARG A 18 -20.70 25.38 37.60
C ARG A 18 -20.23 24.06 38.23
N ALA A 19 -19.65 24.12 39.42
CA ALA A 19 -19.43 22.94 40.25
C ALA A 19 -20.78 22.39 40.77
N LEU A 20 -20.85 21.08 41.07
CA LEU A 20 -22.08 20.35 41.43
C LEU A 20 -22.88 20.94 42.59
N ASP A 21 -22.23 21.68 43.50
CA ASP A 21 -22.86 22.30 44.67
C ASP A 21 -22.81 23.84 44.64
N SER A 22 -22.34 24.43 43.54
CA SER A 22 -22.30 25.89 43.39
C SER A 22 -23.65 26.43 42.91
N ALA A 23 -24.09 27.55 43.48
CA ALA A 23 -25.22 28.30 42.94
C ALA A 23 -24.81 29.21 41.76
N GLU A 24 -23.52 29.55 41.67
CA GLU A 24 -22.98 30.50 40.69
C GLU A 24 -22.65 29.82 39.36
N TRP A 25 -23.12 30.43 38.27
CA TRP A 25 -22.82 30.02 36.90
C TRP A 25 -21.76 30.93 36.30
N LEU A 26 -20.64 30.34 35.87
CA LEU A 26 -19.53 31.06 35.24
C LEU A 26 -19.58 30.90 33.72
N PRO A 27 -19.23 31.94 32.94
CA PRO A 27 -19.15 31.82 31.48
C PRO A 27 -18.19 30.71 31.03
N ALA A 28 -18.52 30.04 29.93
CA ALA A 28 -17.70 29.05 29.25
C ALA A 28 -17.54 29.38 27.75
N SER A 29 -16.61 28.69 27.10
CA SER A 29 -16.47 28.72 25.64
C SER A 29 -17.79 28.37 24.96
N ARG A 30 -18.06 29.00 23.81
CA ARG A 30 -19.24 28.68 23.00
C ARG A 30 -19.21 27.22 22.57
N LEU A 31 -20.41 26.66 22.41
CA LEU A 31 -20.59 25.33 21.83
C LEU A 31 -21.16 25.47 20.42
N LEU A 32 -20.43 24.99 19.42
CA LEU A 32 -20.88 24.91 18.04
C LEU A 32 -21.23 23.46 17.71
N VAL A 33 -22.43 23.25 17.19
CA VAL A 33 -22.93 21.91 16.88
C VAL A 33 -23.55 21.86 15.50
N HIS A 34 -23.07 20.91 14.70
CA HIS A 34 -23.71 20.44 13.49
C HIS A 34 -23.57 18.92 13.38
N VAL A 35 -24.68 18.25 13.09
CA VAL A 35 -24.73 16.80 12.84
C VAL A 35 -25.67 16.58 11.66
N SER A 36 -25.16 16.03 10.55
CA SER A 36 -25.94 15.66 9.36
C SER A 36 -25.83 14.16 9.08
N GLY A 37 -26.86 13.56 8.45
CA GLY A 37 -26.88 12.10 8.16
C GLY A 37 -27.81 11.26 9.07
N GLY A 38 -28.55 11.89 9.99
CA GLY A 38 -29.53 11.24 10.87
C GLY A 38 -30.98 11.22 10.35
N GLY A 39 -31.29 12.03 9.33
CA GLY A 39 -32.66 12.41 8.96
C GLY A 39 -32.93 13.88 9.32
N SER A 40 -34.08 14.42 8.91
CA SER A 40 -34.45 15.84 9.12
C SER A 40 -34.83 16.18 10.58
N ALA A 41 -34.78 15.21 11.49
CA ALA A 41 -35.25 15.37 12.86
C ALA A 41 -34.26 16.17 13.72
N ALA A 42 -34.80 16.99 14.63
CA ALA A 42 -33.98 17.81 15.51
C ALA A 42 -33.17 16.96 16.51
N LEU A 43 -31.91 17.34 16.69
CA LEU A 43 -31.01 16.77 17.70
C LEU A 43 -31.60 16.95 19.11
N GLU A 44 -31.69 15.86 19.87
CA GLU A 44 -32.23 15.84 21.23
C GLU A 44 -31.15 15.63 22.28
N GLN A 45 -30.18 14.74 22.00
CA GLN A 45 -29.07 14.45 22.90
C GLN A 45 -27.77 14.36 22.12
N LEU A 46 -26.68 14.81 22.73
CA LEU A 46 -25.33 14.73 22.18
C LEU A 46 -24.34 14.45 23.30
N ALA A 47 -23.49 13.45 23.11
CA ALA A 47 -22.35 13.16 23.96
C ALA A 47 -21.09 13.01 23.11
N TRP A 48 -19.95 13.45 23.64
CA TRP A 48 -18.67 13.34 22.97
C TRP A 48 -17.51 13.17 23.95
N THR A 49 -16.43 12.61 23.44
CA THR A 49 -15.14 12.51 24.14
C THR A 49 -14.05 13.03 23.22
N SER A 50 -13.17 13.87 23.76
CA SER A 50 -11.98 14.37 23.05
C SER A 50 -10.75 13.50 23.35
N GLU A 51 -9.68 13.63 22.55
CA GLU A 51 -8.45 12.82 22.71
C GLU A 51 -7.74 13.03 24.04
N ASP A 52 -7.92 14.20 24.66
CA ASP A 52 -7.42 14.50 26.01
C ASP A 52 -8.16 13.73 27.12
N GLY A 53 -9.22 12.98 26.78
CA GLY A 53 -10.03 12.21 27.71
C GLY A 53 -11.19 12.99 28.33
N THR A 54 -11.40 14.25 27.96
CA THR A 54 -12.56 15.04 28.39
C THR A 54 -13.84 14.48 27.76
N HIS A 55 -14.83 14.20 28.61
CA HIS A 55 -16.15 13.69 28.21
C HIS A 55 -17.23 14.74 28.50
N THR A 56 -18.10 15.01 27.54
CA THR A 56 -19.20 15.96 27.70
C THR A 56 -20.49 15.35 27.16
N ALA A 57 -21.61 15.60 27.84
CA ALA A 57 -22.94 15.20 27.38
C ALA A 57 -23.96 16.29 27.66
N VAL A 58 -24.80 16.61 26.67
CA VAL A 58 -25.87 17.60 26.75
C VAL A 58 -27.17 17.07 26.16
N GLY A 59 -28.29 17.46 26.77
CA GLY A 59 -29.63 17.37 26.19
C GLY A 59 -30.10 18.74 25.73
N PHE A 60 -30.85 18.79 24.63
CA PHE A 60 -31.42 20.01 24.07
C PHE A 60 -32.91 20.13 24.39
N SER A 61 -33.37 21.37 24.60
CA SER A 61 -34.80 21.67 24.79
C SER A 61 -35.64 21.30 23.56
N GLY A 62 -36.98 21.26 23.74
CA GLY A 62 -37.97 21.03 22.68
C GLY A 62 -37.63 21.75 21.37
N GLU A 63 -37.46 23.05 21.49
CA GLU A 63 -37.21 24.01 20.42
C GLU A 63 -35.72 24.21 20.11
N ARG A 64 -34.83 23.47 20.79
CA ARG A 64 -33.37 23.57 20.65
C ARG A 64 -32.83 24.99 20.93
N THR A 65 -33.51 25.72 21.81
CA THR A 65 -33.17 27.07 22.27
C THR A 65 -32.26 27.06 23.49
N SER A 66 -32.16 25.93 24.17
CA SER A 66 -31.26 25.75 25.31
C SER A 66 -30.75 24.32 25.40
N CYS A 67 -29.66 24.13 26.15
CA CYS A 67 -29.12 22.82 26.48
C CYS A 67 -28.69 22.75 27.95
N TYR A 68 -28.69 21.54 28.49
CA TYR A 68 -28.22 21.24 29.85
C TYR A 68 -27.45 19.93 29.86
N GLY A 69 -26.41 19.82 30.68
CA GLY A 69 -25.57 18.64 30.68
C GLY A 69 -24.47 18.68 31.71
N HIS A 70 -23.44 17.87 31.47
CA HIS A 70 -22.25 17.80 32.30
C HIS A 70 -20.99 17.62 31.46
N ARG A 71 -19.86 18.03 32.02
CA ARG A 71 -18.52 17.80 31.48
C ARG A 71 -17.65 17.18 32.56
N ARG A 72 -16.95 16.10 32.21
CA ARG A 72 -15.99 15.39 33.05
C ARG A 72 -14.61 15.48 32.39
N ALA A 73 -13.64 16.11 33.06
CA ALA A 73 -12.25 16.10 32.60
C ALA A 73 -11.61 14.71 32.79
N ALA A 74 -10.50 14.43 32.09
CA ALA A 74 -9.78 13.15 32.22
C ALA A 74 -9.32 12.85 33.66
N GLY A 75 -9.02 13.90 34.45
CA GLY A 75 -8.68 13.78 35.87
C GLY A 75 -9.87 13.43 36.78
N GLY A 76 -11.09 13.38 36.25
CA GLY A 76 -12.31 13.02 36.97
C GLY A 76 -13.19 14.17 37.42
N ASP A 77 -12.70 15.42 37.35
CA ASP A 77 -13.45 16.63 37.73
C ASP A 77 -14.74 16.75 36.93
N LEU A 78 -15.86 16.88 37.64
CA LEU A 78 -17.20 16.91 37.08
C LEU A 78 -17.84 18.28 37.31
N VAL A 79 -18.31 18.91 36.23
CA VAL A 79 -19.05 20.17 36.26
C VAL A 79 -20.38 20.03 35.54
N GLU A 80 -21.36 20.82 35.96
CA GLU A 80 -22.60 21.01 35.22
C GLU A 80 -22.42 22.10 34.18
N ILE A 81 -23.05 21.93 33.03
CA ILE A 81 -23.02 22.91 31.94
C ILE A 81 -24.45 23.21 31.47
N ARG A 82 -24.67 24.45 31.06
CA ARG A 82 -25.89 24.88 30.39
C ARG A 82 -25.56 25.82 29.24
N GLY A 83 -26.49 25.94 28.30
CA GLY A 83 -26.35 26.88 27.21
C GLY A 83 -27.67 27.41 26.70
N GLU A 84 -27.58 28.56 26.05
CA GLU A 84 -28.67 29.23 25.34
C GLU A 84 -28.24 29.46 23.90
N LEU A 85 -29.15 29.21 22.96
CA LEU A 85 -28.91 29.42 21.55
C LEU A 85 -28.63 30.90 21.27
N ASP A 86 -27.48 31.18 20.68
CA ASP A 86 -27.03 32.52 20.28
C ASP A 86 -27.37 32.81 18.81
N GLY A 87 -27.48 31.76 17.99
CA GLY A 87 -27.90 31.86 16.60
C GLY A 87 -27.45 30.67 15.76
N HIS A 88 -27.62 30.83 14.45
CA HIS A 88 -27.17 29.88 13.44
C HIS A 88 -26.11 30.54 12.56
N THR A 89 -24.96 29.90 12.42
CA THR A 89 -23.89 30.37 11.53
C THR A 89 -23.93 29.54 10.24
N VAL A 90 -23.94 30.22 9.11
CA VAL A 90 -23.80 29.62 7.77
C VAL A 90 -22.37 29.87 7.29
N GLY A 91 -21.72 28.86 6.73
CA GLY A 91 -20.37 29.00 6.16
C GLY A 91 -19.24 29.09 7.19
N TYR A 92 -19.34 28.34 8.29
CA TYR A 92 -18.26 28.22 9.27
C TYR A 92 -17.01 27.58 8.62
N GLN A 93 -15.87 28.27 8.67
CA GLN A 93 -14.66 27.94 7.90
C GLN A 93 -13.52 27.31 8.73
N ASP A 94 -13.70 27.14 10.04
CA ASP A 94 -12.69 26.43 10.84
C ASP A 94 -12.81 24.92 10.61
N THR A 95 -11.78 24.35 10.00
CA THR A 95 -11.71 22.94 9.62
C THR A 95 -11.27 22.02 10.76
N THR A 96 -10.80 22.57 11.89
CA THR A 96 -10.11 21.80 12.94
C THR A 96 -11.05 20.83 13.67
N HIS A 97 -12.30 21.24 13.87
CA HIS A 97 -13.34 20.45 14.56
C HIS A 97 -14.42 19.92 13.62
N GLN A 98 -14.20 20.02 12.30
CA GLN A 98 -15.11 19.54 11.28
C GLN A 98 -14.66 18.18 10.75
N TYR A 99 -15.62 17.26 10.71
CA TYR A 99 -15.44 15.90 10.21
C TYR A 99 -16.49 15.61 9.14
N GLU A 100 -16.06 15.09 8.01
CA GLU A 100 -16.92 14.67 6.92
C GLU A 100 -16.53 13.23 6.56
N PHE A 101 -17.52 12.35 6.36
CA PHE A 101 -17.29 10.94 6.07
C PHE A 101 -18.27 10.47 4.99
N ASP A 102 -17.78 9.74 3.99
CA ASP A 102 -18.62 8.86 3.19
C ASP A 102 -18.85 7.58 3.99
N THR A 103 -20.11 7.15 4.11
CA THR A 103 -20.51 6.15 5.11
C THR A 103 -21.16 4.94 4.51
N GLU A 104 -21.10 3.83 5.24
CA GLU A 104 -21.70 2.56 4.89
C GLU A 104 -22.36 1.92 6.11
N VAL A 105 -23.48 1.22 5.89
CA VAL A 105 -24.14 0.36 6.88
C VAL A 105 -24.06 -1.10 6.45
N GLN A 106 -24.08 -2.02 7.43
CA GLN A 106 -24.10 -3.45 7.13
C GLN A 106 -25.53 -4.00 7.15
N GLU A 107 -25.95 -4.65 6.07
CA GLU A 107 -27.21 -5.38 5.94
C GLU A 107 -26.91 -6.78 5.36
N ALA A 108 -27.45 -7.85 5.98
CA ALA A 108 -27.26 -9.23 5.52
C ALA A 108 -25.78 -9.57 5.16
N ASP A 109 -24.86 -9.23 6.06
CA ASP A 109 -23.41 -9.40 5.96
C ASP A 109 -22.69 -8.60 4.85
N SER A 110 -23.41 -7.76 4.10
CA SER A 110 -22.86 -6.89 3.06
C SER A 110 -22.87 -5.42 3.46
N TRP A 111 -21.88 -4.65 3.00
CA TRP A 111 -21.81 -3.20 3.25
C TRP A 111 -22.50 -2.43 2.13
N HIS A 112 -23.36 -1.48 2.51
CA HIS A 112 -24.15 -0.65 1.61
C HIS A 112 -23.88 0.84 1.89
N PRO A 113 -23.68 1.68 0.85
CA PRO A 113 -23.54 3.12 1.03
C PRO A 113 -24.72 3.73 1.80
N ALA A 114 -24.41 4.56 2.79
CA ALA A 114 -25.36 5.20 3.71
C ALA A 114 -25.35 6.73 3.63
N GLY A 115 -24.79 7.26 2.55
CA GLY A 115 -24.68 8.70 2.30
C GLY A 115 -23.48 9.32 2.99
N ARG A 116 -23.62 10.60 3.35
CA ARG A 116 -22.53 11.39 3.93
C ARG A 116 -22.87 11.89 5.33
N LEU A 117 -21.92 11.75 6.25
CA LEU A 117 -21.98 12.25 7.61
C LEU A 117 -21.09 13.49 7.73
N ARG A 118 -21.66 14.64 8.12
CA ARG A 118 -20.89 15.82 8.55
C ARG A 118 -21.13 16.08 10.02
N LEU A 119 -20.05 16.21 10.78
CA LEU A 119 -20.02 16.47 12.21
C LEU A 119 -19.18 17.73 12.46
N LEU A 120 -19.72 18.65 13.26
CA LEU A 120 -18.99 19.76 13.87
C LEU A 120 -19.38 19.76 15.34
N ILE A 121 -18.38 19.58 16.21
CA ILE A 121 -18.52 19.71 17.65
C ILE A 121 -17.30 20.49 18.13
N ASP A 122 -17.50 21.76 18.43
CA ASP A 122 -16.47 22.64 18.98
C ASP A 122 -16.98 23.22 20.30
N ASP A 123 -16.33 22.84 21.39
CA ASP A 123 -16.62 23.30 22.75
C ASP A 123 -15.52 24.22 23.31
N GLY A 124 -14.67 24.75 22.42
CA GLY A 124 -13.50 25.57 22.70
C GLY A 124 -12.27 24.80 23.20
N GLY A 125 -12.34 23.48 23.31
CA GLY A 125 -11.18 22.61 23.60
C GLY A 125 -10.25 22.48 22.40
N GLN A 126 -8.94 22.33 22.65
CA GLN A 126 -7.94 22.14 21.59
C GLN A 126 -7.79 20.69 21.14
N ALA A 127 -8.24 19.73 21.96
CA ALA A 127 -8.10 18.31 21.68
C ALA A 127 -9.12 17.86 20.61
N PRO A 128 -8.71 17.08 19.60
CA PRO A 128 -9.62 16.55 18.58
C PRO A 128 -10.71 15.66 19.19
N LEU A 129 -11.82 15.53 18.47
CA LEU A 129 -12.87 14.57 18.76
C LEU A 129 -12.33 13.14 18.64
N ARG A 130 -12.66 12.29 19.60
CA ARG A 130 -12.33 10.85 19.59
C ARG A 130 -13.57 9.98 19.43
N TRP A 131 -14.68 10.40 20.02
CA TRP A 131 -15.93 9.66 19.99
C TRP A 131 -17.10 10.63 20.11
N ALA A 132 -18.21 10.32 19.42
CA ALA A 132 -19.47 11.02 19.60
C ALA A 132 -20.66 10.06 19.49
N ALA A 133 -21.71 10.35 20.24
CA ALA A 133 -23.01 9.71 20.07
C ALA A 133 -24.13 10.74 20.19
N TRP A 134 -25.20 10.52 19.45
CA TRP A 134 -26.35 11.40 19.45
C TRP A 134 -27.67 10.66 19.27
N ARG A 135 -28.76 11.33 19.66
CA ARG A 135 -30.14 10.93 19.45
C ARG A 135 -30.94 12.09 18.88
N ASP A 136 -31.85 11.78 17.96
CA ASP A 136 -32.83 12.74 17.44
C ASP A 136 -34.23 12.54 18.05
N ARG A 137 -35.10 13.54 17.87
CA ARG A 137 -36.49 13.51 18.36
C ARG A 137 -37.38 12.45 17.69
N SER A 138 -36.95 11.87 16.58
CA SER A 138 -37.66 10.74 15.96
C SER A 138 -37.30 9.42 16.63
N GLY A 139 -36.35 9.41 17.57
CA GLY A 139 -35.91 8.23 18.31
C GLY A 139 -34.74 7.50 17.65
N ASN A 140 -34.16 8.03 16.55
CA ASN A 140 -32.97 7.45 15.96
C ASN A 140 -31.75 7.80 16.80
N SER A 141 -30.77 6.90 16.84
CA SER A 141 -29.50 7.12 17.53
C SER A 141 -28.31 6.67 16.68
N CYS A 142 -27.16 7.27 16.95
CA CYS A 142 -25.90 6.92 16.32
C CYS A 142 -24.75 7.07 17.31
N SER A 143 -23.72 6.25 17.15
CA SER A 143 -22.46 6.32 17.88
C SER A 143 -21.33 6.12 16.89
N VAL A 144 -20.31 6.97 16.94
CA VAL A 144 -19.12 6.92 16.09
C VAL A 144 -17.87 7.05 16.94
N ALA A 145 -16.97 6.09 16.83
CA ALA A 145 -15.63 6.14 17.38
C ALA A 145 -14.66 6.50 16.26
N LEU A 146 -14.08 7.69 16.33
CA LEU A 146 -13.08 8.13 15.37
C LEU A 146 -11.81 7.31 15.61
N ARG A 147 -11.26 6.77 14.53
CA ARG A 147 -9.97 6.08 14.58
C ARG A 147 -8.92 7.19 14.75
N SER A 148 -8.40 7.33 15.97
CA SER A 148 -7.28 8.23 16.25
C SER A 148 -6.09 7.89 15.35
N VAL A 149 -5.36 8.92 14.93
CA VAL A 149 -3.98 8.77 14.44
C VAL A 149 -3.21 8.16 15.61
N GLY A 150 -2.73 6.93 15.46
CA GLY A 150 -1.99 6.26 16.52
C GLY A 150 -0.73 7.06 16.91
N PRO A 151 -0.24 6.93 18.15
CA PRO A 151 1.01 7.58 18.58
C PRO A 151 2.24 7.14 17.77
N SER A 152 2.15 6.06 16.99
CA SER A 152 3.18 5.58 16.05
C SER A 152 3.22 6.34 14.71
N GLY A 153 2.40 7.37 14.53
CA GLY A 153 2.28 8.09 13.27
C GLY A 153 1.41 7.35 12.25
N ASN A 154 1.08 8.08 11.18
CA ASN A 154 0.48 7.59 9.94
C ASN A 154 0.98 6.18 9.55
N PRO A 155 0.12 5.26 9.06
CA PRO A 155 0.54 3.93 8.64
C PRO A 155 1.59 4.05 7.53
N ASP A 156 2.70 3.35 7.73
CA ASP A 156 3.68 3.08 6.68
C ASP A 156 2.99 2.19 5.63
N VAL A 157 2.81 2.74 4.44
CA VAL A 157 2.19 2.06 3.29
C VAL A 157 3.23 1.63 2.27
N THR A 158 4.52 1.73 2.60
CA THR A 158 5.62 1.31 1.71
C THR A 158 5.53 -0.16 1.36
N GLY A 159 5.03 -1.02 2.27
CA GLY A 159 4.75 -2.43 1.99
C GLY A 159 3.63 -2.69 0.97
N LEU A 160 2.92 -1.66 0.50
CA LEU A 160 1.99 -1.79 -0.63
C LEU A 160 2.70 -1.62 -1.99
N VAL A 161 3.96 -1.20 -2.01
CA VAL A 161 4.75 -1.12 -3.25
C VAL A 161 5.03 -2.52 -3.76
N THR A 162 4.68 -2.76 -5.02
CA THR A 162 4.81 -4.05 -5.72
C THR A 162 5.89 -4.01 -6.79
N VAL A 163 6.16 -2.84 -7.37
CA VAL A 163 7.22 -2.63 -8.35
C VAL A 163 7.98 -1.36 -7.98
N VAL A 164 9.31 -1.45 -7.99
CA VAL A 164 10.20 -0.29 -7.93
C VAL A 164 11.07 -0.26 -9.17
N TRP A 165 11.10 0.88 -9.84
CA TRP A 165 11.95 1.12 -11.00
C TRP A 165 12.84 2.33 -10.75
N ALA A 166 14.08 2.27 -11.23
CA ALA A 166 14.98 3.41 -11.26
C ALA A 166 15.52 3.61 -12.67
N SER A 167 15.65 4.87 -13.09
CA SER A 167 16.22 5.22 -14.40
C SER A 167 17.68 4.81 -14.54
N ALA A 168 18.37 4.60 -13.44
CA ALA A 168 19.72 4.06 -13.36
C ALA A 168 19.92 3.37 -12.01
N GLN A 169 20.77 2.35 -11.99
CA GLN A 169 21.14 1.63 -10.78
C GLN A 169 22.44 0.85 -10.97
N TYR A 170 23.07 0.40 -9.89
CA TYR A 170 24.30 -0.38 -9.95
C TYR A 170 24.08 -1.83 -9.50
N ARG A 171 23.65 -2.66 -10.46
CA ARG A 171 23.26 -4.06 -10.24
C ARG A 171 24.40 -4.96 -9.80
N GLU A 172 25.61 -4.73 -10.32
CA GLU A 172 26.80 -5.54 -10.01
C GLU A 172 27.15 -5.53 -8.52
N ALA A 173 26.90 -4.41 -7.83
CA ALA A 173 27.09 -4.27 -6.39
C ALA A 173 25.84 -4.54 -5.56
N GLY A 174 24.73 -4.97 -6.17
CA GLY A 174 23.45 -5.13 -5.49
C GLY A 174 22.80 -3.82 -5.04
N GLU A 175 23.27 -2.66 -5.52
CA GLU A 175 22.77 -1.33 -5.13
C GLU A 175 21.62 -0.89 -6.03
N VAL A 176 20.53 -1.66 -5.95
CA VAL A 176 19.38 -1.62 -6.88
C VAL A 176 18.16 -0.90 -6.30
N ALA A 177 17.20 -0.56 -7.15
CA ALA A 177 15.99 0.18 -6.77
C ALA A 177 15.16 -0.53 -5.69
N ALA A 178 15.15 -1.87 -5.66
CA ALA A 178 14.43 -2.65 -4.67
C ALA A 178 14.87 -2.33 -3.22
N ASN A 179 16.14 -1.95 -3.02
CA ASN A 179 16.66 -1.60 -1.70
C ASN A 179 15.95 -0.38 -1.09
N LEU A 180 15.36 0.49 -1.92
CA LEU A 180 14.67 1.71 -1.47
C LEU A 180 13.44 1.44 -0.61
N ILE A 181 12.87 0.25 -0.67
CA ILE A 181 11.68 -0.16 0.08
C ILE A 181 11.95 -1.29 1.08
N ASP A 182 13.17 -1.85 1.07
CA ASP A 182 13.59 -2.90 1.99
C ASP A 182 13.73 -2.31 3.42
N PRO A 183 13.26 -3.00 4.48
CA PRO A 183 13.55 -2.61 5.85
C PRO A 183 15.04 -2.68 6.27
N SER A 184 15.94 -3.21 5.44
CA SER A 184 17.39 -3.22 5.68
C SER A 184 18.05 -1.84 5.49
N SER A 185 19.35 -1.74 5.78
CA SER A 185 20.17 -0.54 5.53
C SER A 185 20.91 -0.56 4.19
N SER A 186 20.52 -1.46 3.29
CA SER A 186 21.03 -1.53 1.91
C SER A 186 20.64 -0.27 1.14
N LYS A 187 21.49 0.17 0.20
CA LYS A 187 21.26 1.40 -0.55
C LYS A 187 20.98 1.15 -2.03
N TRP A 188 20.28 2.08 -2.65
CA TRP A 188 20.32 2.28 -4.09
C TRP A 188 21.42 3.26 -4.45
N PHE A 189 22.09 3.01 -5.58
CA PHE A 189 23.10 3.89 -6.16
C PHE A 189 22.87 4.04 -7.65
N ALA A 190 23.08 5.25 -8.18
CA ALA A 190 23.12 5.50 -9.60
C ALA A 190 24.37 6.29 -10.01
N PRO A 191 25.05 5.92 -11.11
CA PRO A 191 26.22 6.63 -11.64
C PRO A 191 25.84 7.92 -12.39
N HIS A 192 24.84 8.65 -11.88
CA HIS A 192 24.33 9.91 -12.41
C HIS A 192 23.89 10.82 -11.27
N SER A 193 24.05 12.14 -11.44
CA SER A 193 23.65 13.15 -10.46
C SER A 193 22.14 13.47 -10.48
N ARG A 194 21.39 12.77 -11.35
CA ARG A 194 19.94 12.86 -11.56
C ARG A 194 19.38 11.49 -11.86
N ALA A 195 18.20 11.18 -11.34
CA ALA A 195 17.50 9.93 -11.58
C ALA A 195 16.00 10.09 -11.32
N SER A 196 15.21 9.20 -11.92
CA SER A 196 13.79 9.03 -11.59
C SER A 196 13.61 7.68 -10.90
N LEU A 197 12.89 7.69 -9.78
CA LEU A 197 12.51 6.50 -9.03
C LEU A 197 10.99 6.37 -9.07
N GLU A 198 10.47 5.25 -9.58
CA GLU A 198 9.04 4.99 -9.68
C GLU A 198 8.62 3.84 -8.77
N PHE A 199 7.47 4.00 -8.12
CA PHE A 199 6.91 3.06 -7.15
C PHE A 199 5.46 2.77 -7.56
N GLN A 200 5.16 1.53 -7.91
CA GLN A 200 3.80 1.08 -8.18
C GLN A 200 3.22 0.40 -6.95
N LEU A 201 2.03 0.81 -6.53
CA LEU A 201 1.34 0.25 -5.38
C LEU A 201 0.30 -0.78 -5.81
N LYS A 202 0.03 -1.75 -4.94
CA LYS A 202 -1.01 -2.79 -5.12
C LYS A 202 -2.42 -2.23 -5.30
N ARG A 203 -2.64 -0.99 -4.84
CA ARG A 203 -3.91 -0.26 -4.91
C ARG A 203 -3.67 1.24 -4.82
N PRO A 204 -4.61 2.10 -5.25
CA PRO A 204 -4.50 3.54 -5.07
C PRO A 204 -4.37 3.90 -3.59
N VAL A 205 -3.39 4.72 -3.24
CA VAL A 205 -3.18 5.21 -1.87
C VAL A 205 -2.97 6.71 -1.87
N ALA A 206 -3.54 7.40 -0.89
CA ALA A 206 -3.28 8.81 -0.64
C ALA A 206 -2.14 8.97 0.37
N ALA A 207 -0.90 8.92 -0.10
CA ALA A 207 0.27 9.25 0.71
C ALA A 207 0.17 10.70 1.22
N TYR A 208 0.21 10.87 2.54
CA TYR A 208 0.13 12.15 3.22
C TYR A 208 1.52 12.77 3.44
N ARG A 209 2.52 11.91 3.63
CA ARG A 209 3.93 12.30 3.75
C ARG A 209 4.80 11.19 3.18
N TYR A 210 6.02 11.57 2.82
CA TYR A 210 7.06 10.63 2.45
C TYR A 210 8.32 10.92 3.28
N VAL A 211 9.16 9.90 3.43
CA VAL A 211 10.43 9.97 4.16
C VAL A 211 11.53 9.52 3.22
N LEU A 212 12.61 10.30 3.16
CA LEU A 212 13.85 9.92 2.47
C LEU A 212 14.93 9.68 3.52
N THR A 213 15.66 8.57 3.41
CA THR A 213 16.79 8.25 4.30
C THR A 213 18.09 8.25 3.51
N SER A 214 19.06 9.03 3.98
CA SER A 214 20.37 9.14 3.35
C SER A 214 21.20 7.87 3.55
N ALA A 215 22.03 7.48 2.57
CA ALA A 215 22.81 6.25 2.64
C ALA A 215 24.04 6.33 3.58
N ASN A 216 24.95 5.36 3.50
CA ASN A 216 25.96 5.10 4.52
C ASN A 216 27.29 5.88 4.38
N ASP A 217 27.70 6.32 3.19
CA ASP A 217 29.14 6.60 2.92
C ASP A 217 29.48 7.98 2.31
N ALA A 218 28.64 8.55 1.45
CA ALA A 218 28.98 9.72 0.62
C ALA A 218 27.87 10.81 0.63
N PRO A 219 27.99 11.85 1.48
CA PRO A 219 26.95 12.89 1.62
C PRO A 219 26.80 13.79 0.38
N ASP A 220 27.84 13.90 -0.45
CA ASP A 220 27.81 14.64 -1.71
C ASP A 220 26.88 13.99 -2.77
N ARG A 221 26.61 12.69 -2.62
CA ARG A 221 25.72 11.89 -3.47
C ARG A 221 24.26 11.88 -3.02
N ASP A 222 23.94 12.37 -1.83
CA ASP A 222 22.56 12.41 -1.36
C ASP A 222 21.70 13.40 -2.19
N PRO A 223 20.40 13.13 -2.38
CA PRO A 223 19.50 14.05 -3.07
C PRO A 223 19.41 15.41 -2.37
N ALA A 224 19.56 16.48 -3.14
CA ALA A 224 19.46 17.86 -2.66
C ALA A 224 18.26 18.61 -3.26
N ALA A 225 17.74 18.14 -4.40
CA ALA A 225 16.57 18.67 -5.06
C ALA A 225 15.79 17.59 -5.81
N TRP A 226 14.46 17.62 -5.73
CA TRP A 226 13.59 16.67 -6.42
C TRP A 226 12.16 17.18 -6.57
N THR A 227 11.39 16.48 -7.41
CA THR A 227 9.93 16.62 -7.52
C THR A 227 9.28 15.26 -7.25
N LEU A 228 8.34 15.19 -6.30
CA LEU A 228 7.48 14.03 -6.11
C LEU A 228 6.22 14.18 -6.96
N ARG A 229 5.82 13.11 -7.65
CA ARG A 229 4.63 13.04 -8.50
C ARG A 229 3.77 11.83 -8.18
N GLY A 230 2.49 11.92 -8.51
CA GLY A 230 1.53 10.83 -8.43
C GLY A 230 0.82 10.61 -9.76
N SER A 231 0.46 9.37 -10.07
CA SER A 231 -0.27 8.98 -11.27
C SER A 231 -1.23 7.82 -10.99
N THR A 232 -2.36 7.78 -11.69
CA THR A 232 -3.34 6.68 -11.65
C THR A 232 -3.15 5.69 -12.81
N ASP A 233 -2.29 5.99 -13.78
CA ASP A 233 -2.11 5.21 -15.01
C ASP A 233 -0.64 4.96 -15.38
N GLY A 234 0.30 5.56 -14.64
CA GLY A 234 1.74 5.49 -14.90
C GLY A 234 2.19 6.28 -16.13
N GLN A 235 1.31 7.05 -16.76
CA GLN A 235 1.57 7.83 -17.98
C GLN A 235 1.41 9.33 -17.73
N LEU A 236 0.32 9.72 -17.08
CA LEU A 236 0.01 11.10 -16.73
C LEU A 236 0.34 11.35 -15.28
N TRP A 237 1.23 12.32 -15.04
CA TRP A 237 1.80 12.57 -13.72
C TRP A 237 1.44 13.95 -13.19
N ARG A 238 0.89 14.00 -11.97
CA ARG A 238 0.63 15.23 -11.22
C ARG A 238 1.74 15.49 -10.21
N THR A 239 2.26 16.71 -10.17
CA THR A 239 3.20 17.14 -9.11
C THR A 239 2.51 17.20 -7.76
N LEU A 240 3.12 16.57 -6.74
CA LEU A 240 2.65 16.52 -5.36
C LEU A 240 3.52 17.34 -4.41
N ASP A 241 4.83 17.36 -4.64
CA ASP A 241 5.79 18.13 -3.85
C ASP A 241 7.02 18.49 -4.69
N THR A 242 7.67 19.62 -4.39
CA THR A 242 8.95 20.01 -4.99
C THR A 242 9.85 20.56 -3.89
N ARG A 243 11.08 20.02 -3.81
CA ARG A 243 12.07 20.38 -2.79
C ARG A 243 13.38 20.76 -3.45
N THR A 244 14.07 21.72 -2.87
CA THR A 244 15.42 22.16 -3.25
C THR A 244 16.23 22.51 -2.01
N GLY A 245 17.55 22.53 -2.12
CA GLY A 245 18.46 22.93 -1.04
C GLY A 245 18.39 22.01 0.18
N GLN A 246 18.05 20.74 -0.03
CA GLN A 246 18.02 19.73 1.03
C GLN A 246 19.43 19.19 1.26
N SER A 247 19.72 18.83 2.50
CA SER A 247 20.99 18.21 2.91
C SER A 247 20.72 17.23 4.04
N PHE A 248 21.58 16.25 4.25
CA PHE A 248 21.49 15.31 5.37
C PHE A 248 22.73 15.48 6.24
N ALA A 249 22.54 15.79 7.53
CA ALA A 249 23.64 16.15 8.44
C ALA A 249 24.42 14.91 8.90
N ASP A 250 23.73 13.78 9.01
CA ASP A 250 24.26 12.50 9.48
C ASP A 250 23.98 11.41 8.42
N ARG A 251 24.61 10.23 8.57
CA ARG A 251 24.30 9.04 7.76
C ARG A 251 23.12 8.28 8.32
N HIS A 252 22.41 7.56 7.45
CA HIS A 252 21.15 6.91 7.81
C HIS A 252 20.11 7.91 8.37
N GLN A 253 20.24 9.21 8.04
CA GLN A 253 19.34 10.23 8.53
C GLN A 253 18.07 10.24 7.70
N SER A 254 16.94 9.98 8.35
CA SER A 254 15.63 10.13 7.75
C SER A 254 15.14 11.58 7.83
N LYS A 255 14.66 12.12 6.71
CA LYS A 255 13.95 13.40 6.64
C LYS A 255 12.53 13.20 6.13
N THR A 256 11.59 13.83 6.82
CA THR A 256 10.15 13.71 6.54
C THR A 256 9.64 14.93 5.77
N TYR A 257 8.80 14.67 4.77
CA TYR A 257 8.23 15.69 3.90
C TYR A 257 6.72 15.50 3.78
N ARG A 258 5.96 16.55 4.11
CA ARG A 258 4.50 16.55 4.02
C ARG A 258 4.04 16.91 2.61
N ILE A 259 3.05 16.19 2.10
CA ILE A 259 2.37 16.49 0.83
C ILE A 259 1.18 17.41 1.13
N ALA A 260 1.13 18.58 0.51
CA ALA A 260 0.13 19.60 0.83
C ALA A 260 -1.28 19.25 0.34
N GLY A 261 -1.38 18.56 -0.80
CA GLY A 261 -2.64 18.12 -1.40
C GLY A 261 -2.58 16.63 -1.76
N PRO A 262 -2.67 15.72 -0.78
CA PRO A 262 -2.62 14.28 -1.03
C PRO A 262 -3.80 13.85 -1.90
N GLY A 263 -3.54 12.92 -2.82
CA GLY A 263 -4.55 12.27 -3.66
C GLY A 263 -4.24 10.79 -3.77
N ALA A 264 -5.24 9.97 -4.07
CA ALA A 264 -5.04 8.53 -4.22
C ALA A 264 -4.40 8.21 -5.58
N TYR A 265 -3.23 7.59 -5.56
CA TYR A 265 -2.47 7.23 -6.77
C TYR A 265 -2.00 5.79 -6.72
N ASP A 266 -1.99 5.14 -7.88
CA ASP A 266 -1.42 3.81 -8.11
C ASP A 266 0.11 3.87 -8.26
N TYR A 267 0.62 5.01 -8.72
CA TYR A 267 2.04 5.23 -8.97
C TYR A 267 2.55 6.49 -8.29
N TYR A 268 3.72 6.42 -7.69
CA TYR A 268 4.49 7.57 -7.23
C TYR A 268 5.83 7.64 -7.97
N ARG A 269 6.29 8.85 -8.30
CA ARG A 269 7.60 9.09 -8.91
C ARG A 269 8.38 10.16 -8.17
N LEU A 270 9.61 9.86 -7.81
CA LEU A 270 10.59 10.81 -7.28
C LEU A 270 11.58 11.16 -8.39
N ASP A 271 11.42 12.33 -8.99
CA ASP A 271 12.37 12.87 -9.97
C ASP A 271 13.45 13.66 -9.24
N ILE A 272 14.62 13.05 -9.02
CA ILE A 272 15.78 13.69 -8.38
C ILE A 272 16.46 14.60 -9.40
N THR A 273 16.37 15.91 -9.18
CA THR A 273 16.85 16.95 -10.09
C THR A 273 18.22 17.51 -9.73
N GLY A 274 18.77 17.11 -8.58
CA GLY A 274 20.14 17.43 -8.18
C GLY A 274 20.53 16.85 -6.83
N ASN A 275 21.83 16.80 -6.59
CA ASN A 275 22.49 16.33 -5.36
C ASN A 275 23.46 17.41 -4.83
N ASN A 276 24.34 17.04 -3.91
CA ASN A 276 25.30 17.93 -3.27
C ASN A 276 26.64 18.05 -4.03
N GLY A 277 26.65 17.85 -5.36
CA GLY A 277 27.78 18.15 -6.25
C GLY A 277 28.55 16.94 -6.78
N SER A 278 28.16 15.72 -6.41
CA SER A 278 28.76 14.48 -6.92
C SER A 278 28.28 14.16 -8.36
N PRO A 279 29.04 13.44 -9.19
CA PRO A 279 28.52 12.88 -10.43
C PRO A 279 27.52 11.73 -10.21
N ASP A 280 27.40 11.22 -8.98
CA ASP A 280 26.61 10.04 -8.62
C ASP A 280 25.47 10.37 -7.66
N LEU A 281 24.49 9.47 -7.54
CA LEU A 281 23.40 9.52 -6.59
C LEU A 281 23.40 8.29 -5.70
N GLN A 282 22.91 8.47 -4.48
CA GLN A 282 22.55 7.34 -3.62
C GLN A 282 21.39 7.69 -2.69
N LEU A 283 20.68 6.65 -2.26
CA LEU A 283 19.63 6.79 -1.26
C LEU A 283 19.41 5.43 -0.58
N GLU A 284 19.18 5.44 0.72
CA GLU A 284 18.86 4.20 1.44
C GLU A 284 17.41 3.82 1.24
N SER A 285 16.48 4.71 1.58
CA SER A 285 15.05 4.39 1.49
C SER A 285 14.16 5.56 1.10
N VAL A 286 13.05 5.20 0.47
CA VAL A 286 11.87 6.04 0.24
C VAL A 286 10.70 5.35 0.92
N ARG A 287 10.10 6.00 1.92
CA ARG A 287 8.93 5.48 2.60
C ARG A 287 7.72 6.37 2.40
N PHE A 288 6.57 5.76 2.12
CA PHE A 288 5.29 6.42 1.98
C PHE A 288 4.44 6.17 3.21
N PHE A 289 3.80 7.21 3.72
CA PHE A 289 2.88 7.10 4.84
C PHE A 289 1.53 7.65 4.42
N ALA A 290 0.52 6.79 4.37
CA ALA A 290 -0.85 7.22 4.13
C ALA A 290 -1.35 7.92 5.38
N ASP A 291 -2.32 8.82 5.23
CA ASP A 291 -3.13 9.14 6.40
C ASP A 291 -3.82 7.84 6.84
N SER A 292 -3.73 7.47 8.11
CA SER A 292 -4.51 6.35 8.64
C SER A 292 -5.94 6.75 8.41
N ALA A 293 -6.59 6.17 7.38
CA ALA A 293 -7.88 6.62 6.85
C ALA A 293 -8.72 7.19 7.98
N SER A 294 -8.72 8.52 8.08
CA SER A 294 -9.38 9.23 9.15
C SER A 294 -10.85 8.89 8.96
N GLY A 295 -11.38 8.11 9.88
CA GLY A 295 -12.60 7.35 9.66
C GLY A 295 -13.17 6.94 11.00
N PHE A 296 -14.32 6.29 10.99
CA PHE A 296 -14.95 5.85 12.21
C PHE A 296 -15.51 4.44 12.05
N ALA A 297 -15.66 3.78 13.20
CA ALA A 297 -16.53 2.62 13.33
C ALA A 297 -17.57 2.92 14.41
N GLY A 298 -18.74 2.31 14.31
CA GLY A 298 -19.85 2.63 15.18
C GLY A 298 -21.11 1.88 14.81
N TYR A 299 -22.25 2.46 15.21
CA TYR A 299 -23.55 1.92 14.85
C TYR A 299 -24.54 3.04 14.56
N ARG A 300 -25.56 2.69 13.78
CA ARG A 300 -26.77 3.49 13.58
C ARG A 300 -27.97 2.68 14.04
N GLN A 301 -28.96 3.32 14.64
CA GLN A 301 -30.16 2.65 15.11
C GLN A 301 -31.37 3.49 14.74
N HIS A 302 -32.32 2.87 14.05
CA HIS A 302 -33.62 3.44 13.79
C HIS A 302 -34.57 3.22 14.95
N ALA A 303 -35.49 4.17 15.17
CA ALA A 303 -36.52 4.04 16.19
C ALA A 303 -37.32 2.74 16.02
N GLY A 304 -37.33 1.88 17.04
CA GLY A 304 -38.03 0.60 17.02
C GLY A 304 -37.24 -0.56 16.38
N TYR A 305 -36.01 -0.34 15.90
CA TYR A 305 -35.16 -1.37 15.29
C TYR A 305 -33.87 -1.59 16.09
N GLY A 306 -33.19 -2.71 15.83
CA GLY A 306 -31.86 -3.01 16.38
C GLY A 306 -30.77 -2.11 15.78
N PRO A 307 -29.61 -1.98 16.44
CA PRO A 307 -28.47 -1.27 15.88
C PRO A 307 -27.89 -2.04 14.68
N ILE A 308 -27.53 -1.32 13.63
CA ILE A 308 -26.78 -1.83 12.47
C ILE A 308 -25.36 -1.26 12.50
N ALA A 309 -24.39 -2.07 12.07
CA ALA A 309 -23.00 -1.64 12.00
C ALA A 309 -22.88 -0.45 11.04
N TYR A 310 -22.09 0.54 11.44
CA TYR A 310 -21.94 1.79 10.72
C TYR A 310 -20.46 2.18 10.69
N ARG A 311 -19.95 2.48 9.51
CA ARG A 311 -18.57 2.93 9.34
C ARG A 311 -18.53 4.11 8.39
N GLY A 312 -17.43 4.86 8.46
CA GLY A 312 -17.16 5.90 7.49
C GLY A 312 -15.68 6.12 7.30
N VAL A 313 -15.35 6.60 6.12
CA VAL A 313 -14.02 7.04 5.72
C VAL A 313 -14.12 8.50 5.34
N ARG A 314 -13.14 9.34 5.70
CA ARG A 314 -13.13 10.71 5.19
C ARG A 314 -13.17 10.64 3.67
N PRO A 315 -14.03 11.43 2.99
CA PRO A 315 -13.98 11.51 1.54
C PRO A 315 -12.55 11.85 1.16
N ALA A 316 -12.02 11.15 0.16
CA ALA A 316 -10.87 11.69 -0.54
C ALA A 316 -11.25 13.11 -0.92
N LEU A 317 -10.42 14.11 -0.58
CA LEU A 317 -10.64 15.47 -1.07
C LEU A 317 -10.84 15.33 -2.58
N GLU A 318 -12.07 15.56 -3.05
CA GLU A 318 -12.32 15.58 -4.48
C GLU A 318 -11.32 16.58 -5.02
N SER A 319 -10.43 16.12 -5.90
CA SER A 319 -9.51 17.02 -6.57
C SER A 319 -10.36 18.16 -7.12
N PRO A 320 -10.02 19.44 -6.87
CA PRO A 320 -10.81 20.58 -7.35
C PRO A 320 -11.00 20.61 -8.87
N ASP A 321 -10.44 19.66 -9.60
CA ASP A 321 -10.62 19.46 -11.02
C ASP A 321 -10.66 17.96 -11.34
N LYS A 322 -11.77 17.50 -11.92
CA LYS A 322 -11.81 16.31 -12.80
C LYS A 322 -11.26 16.64 -14.20
N THR A 323 -10.58 17.77 -14.32
CA THR A 323 -9.80 18.16 -15.49
C THR A 323 -8.36 17.78 -15.21
N PRO A 324 -7.74 16.85 -15.97
CA PRO A 324 -6.30 16.65 -15.88
C PRO A 324 -5.64 18.02 -16.11
N PRO A 325 -4.85 18.58 -15.17
CA PRO A 325 -4.07 19.76 -15.49
C PRO A 325 -3.16 19.40 -16.67
N ALA A 326 -3.05 20.33 -17.62
CA ALA A 326 -2.42 20.10 -18.92
C ALA A 326 -1.08 19.35 -18.80
N PRO A 327 -0.78 18.39 -19.70
CA PRO A 327 0.52 17.75 -19.73
C PRO A 327 1.58 18.82 -20.03
N LEU A 328 2.57 18.94 -19.14
CA LEU A 328 3.76 19.76 -19.38
C LEU A 328 4.90 18.84 -19.84
N PRO A 329 5.72 19.30 -20.81
CA PRO A 329 6.60 18.43 -21.56
C PRO A 329 7.85 18.10 -20.75
N ASP A 330 8.27 16.84 -20.81
CA ASP A 330 9.68 16.46 -20.99
C ASP A 330 9.70 15.07 -21.61
N VAL A 331 10.24 14.98 -22.82
CA VAL A 331 10.50 13.70 -23.49
C VAL A 331 11.77 13.12 -22.85
N LEU A 332 11.58 12.13 -21.99
CA LEU A 332 12.63 11.19 -21.60
C LEU A 332 12.65 10.02 -22.60
N PRO A 333 13.79 9.30 -22.76
CA PRO A 333 13.92 8.23 -23.73
C PRO A 333 12.84 7.16 -23.57
N ALA A 334 12.45 6.55 -24.69
CA ALA A 334 11.35 5.61 -24.76
C ALA A 334 11.54 4.46 -23.76
N ARG A 335 10.51 4.29 -22.92
CA ARG A 335 10.27 3.15 -22.06
C ARG A 335 10.31 1.87 -22.91
N PRO A 336 11.16 0.85 -22.63
CA PRO A 336 10.85 -0.49 -23.11
C PRO A 336 9.50 -0.88 -22.48
N PRO A 337 8.54 -1.42 -23.25
CA PRO A 337 7.18 -1.65 -22.77
C PRO A 337 7.21 -2.52 -21.51
N VAL A 338 6.73 -1.97 -20.39
CA VAL A 338 6.41 -2.75 -19.19
C VAL A 338 4.97 -3.23 -19.40
N PRO A 339 4.70 -4.53 -19.51
CA PRO A 339 3.33 -5.02 -19.59
C PRO A 339 2.63 -4.80 -18.25
N ALA A 340 1.47 -4.16 -18.35
CA ALA A 340 0.54 -3.97 -17.25
C ALA A 340 -0.06 -5.32 -16.85
N VAL A 341 -0.08 -5.59 -15.54
CA VAL A 341 -0.50 -6.86 -14.92
C VAL A 341 0.49 -7.97 -15.25
N LEU A 342 1.14 -8.56 -14.24
CA LEU A 342 1.72 -9.89 -14.42
C LEU A 342 0.54 -10.82 -14.72
N SER A 343 0.29 -11.04 -16.00
CA SER A 343 -0.60 -12.08 -16.48
C SER A 343 -0.10 -13.41 -15.93
N GLN A 344 -1.02 -14.31 -15.60
CA GLN A 344 -0.68 -15.70 -15.27
C GLN A 344 0.32 -16.27 -16.29
N LEU A 345 1.11 -17.26 -15.88
CA LEU A 345 1.90 -18.05 -16.82
C LEU A 345 0.98 -18.57 -17.94
N PRO A 346 1.49 -18.73 -19.17
CA PRO A 346 0.70 -19.35 -20.23
C PRO A 346 0.20 -20.72 -19.76
N SER A 347 -1.04 -21.09 -20.12
CA SER A 347 -1.51 -22.46 -19.90
C SER A 347 -0.81 -23.39 -20.89
N LEU A 348 0.15 -24.14 -20.37
CA LEU A 348 0.98 -25.13 -21.06
C LEU A 348 0.50 -26.56 -20.79
N GLU A 349 0.83 -27.49 -21.68
CA GLU A 349 0.51 -28.92 -21.52
C GLU A 349 1.53 -29.64 -20.62
N SER A 350 2.76 -29.12 -20.52
CA SER A 350 3.84 -29.69 -19.70
C SER A 350 4.50 -28.64 -18.80
N ALA A 351 5.46 -29.08 -17.96
CA ALA A 351 6.06 -28.22 -16.95
C ALA A 351 6.78 -27.00 -17.57
N PRO A 352 6.54 -25.77 -17.07
CA PRO A 352 7.16 -24.58 -17.64
C PRO A 352 8.63 -24.44 -17.22
N LEU A 353 9.49 -24.07 -18.18
CA LEU A 353 10.80 -23.47 -17.93
C LEU A 353 10.72 -21.97 -18.16
N VAL A 354 10.64 -21.20 -17.08
CA VAL A 354 10.46 -19.74 -17.12
C VAL A 354 11.81 -19.04 -17.17
N ARG A 355 12.03 -18.26 -18.24
CA ARG A 355 13.20 -17.40 -18.34
C ARG A 355 12.97 -16.10 -17.54
N THR A 356 13.78 -15.88 -16.51
CA THR A 356 13.73 -14.65 -15.71
C THR A 356 15.01 -13.81 -15.85
N ASP A 357 16.05 -14.34 -16.50
CA ASP A 357 17.24 -13.57 -16.88
C ASP A 357 17.48 -13.63 -18.39
N PHE A 358 17.65 -12.46 -18.99
CA PHE A 358 17.78 -12.27 -20.44
C PHE A 358 19.21 -11.85 -20.85
N SER A 359 20.21 -12.05 -19.99
CA SER A 359 21.59 -11.62 -20.25
C SER A 359 22.30 -12.41 -21.34
N ASP A 360 21.93 -13.68 -21.57
CA ASP A 360 22.52 -14.54 -22.61
C ASP A 360 21.45 -15.39 -23.33
N ASP A 361 21.16 -15.05 -24.59
CA ASP A 361 20.22 -15.79 -25.44
C ASP A 361 20.75 -17.15 -25.91
N ASN A 362 22.07 -17.28 -26.09
CA ASN A 362 22.67 -18.53 -26.54
C ASN A 362 22.69 -19.55 -25.41
N LEU A 363 22.99 -19.09 -24.20
CA LEU A 363 22.97 -19.93 -23.01
C LEU A 363 21.55 -20.39 -22.71
N TRP A 364 20.57 -19.50 -22.76
CA TRP A 364 19.14 -19.86 -22.68
C TRP A 364 18.76 -20.97 -23.66
N ALA A 365 19.07 -20.80 -24.95
CA ALA A 365 18.77 -21.79 -25.96
C ALA A 365 19.50 -23.12 -25.71
N THR A 366 20.73 -23.07 -25.20
CA THR A 366 21.53 -24.25 -24.86
C THR A 366 20.94 -24.99 -23.67
N THR A 367 20.65 -24.30 -22.56
CA THR A 367 20.02 -24.88 -21.36
C THR A 367 18.70 -25.57 -21.70
N HIS A 368 17.81 -24.88 -22.43
CA HIS A 368 16.54 -25.46 -22.83
C HIS A 368 16.74 -26.70 -23.72
N SER A 369 17.64 -26.61 -24.71
CA SER A 369 17.99 -27.74 -25.57
C SER A 369 18.56 -28.92 -24.79
N GLU A 370 19.41 -28.69 -23.79
CA GLU A 370 20.04 -29.73 -22.97
C GLU A 370 19.02 -30.50 -22.12
N ILE A 371 18.00 -29.81 -21.60
CA ILE A 371 16.89 -30.39 -20.82
C ILE A 371 16.01 -31.28 -21.71
N ILE A 372 15.58 -30.80 -22.87
CA ILE A 372 14.61 -31.53 -23.72
C ILE A 372 15.27 -32.54 -24.67
N SER A 373 16.60 -32.56 -24.75
CA SER A 373 17.33 -33.47 -25.64
C SER A 373 16.98 -34.92 -25.34
N PRO A 374 16.53 -35.71 -26.34
CA PRO A 374 16.26 -37.13 -26.14
C PRO A 374 17.50 -37.87 -25.65
N ARG A 375 17.31 -38.75 -24.67
CA ARG A 375 18.38 -39.55 -24.08
C ARG A 375 18.06 -41.03 -24.17
N GLN A 376 19.09 -41.82 -24.48
CA GLN A 376 18.97 -43.26 -24.54
C GLN A 376 19.24 -43.87 -23.16
N TYR A 377 18.31 -44.73 -22.73
CA TYR A 377 18.46 -45.56 -21.53
C TYR A 377 18.18 -47.01 -21.90
N GLY A 378 19.24 -47.79 -22.12
CA GLY A 378 19.13 -49.14 -22.65
C GLY A 378 18.46 -49.16 -24.04
N PRO A 379 17.35 -49.90 -24.23
CA PRO A 379 16.63 -49.96 -25.50
C PRO A 379 15.69 -48.77 -25.74
N ASP A 380 15.39 -47.99 -24.70
CA ASP A 380 14.35 -46.95 -24.73
C ASP A 380 14.97 -45.55 -24.83
N THR A 381 14.22 -44.61 -25.41
CA THR A 381 14.59 -43.20 -25.49
C THR A 381 13.60 -42.37 -24.69
N PHE A 382 14.10 -41.56 -23.77
CA PHE A 382 13.31 -40.67 -22.92
C PHE A 382 13.59 -39.21 -23.29
N SER A 383 12.56 -38.37 -23.23
CA SER A 383 12.64 -36.94 -23.46
C SER A 383 11.86 -36.25 -22.36
N ALA A 384 12.45 -35.22 -21.77
CA ALA A 384 11.73 -34.42 -20.79
C ALA A 384 10.68 -33.53 -21.48
N TYR A 385 9.47 -33.49 -20.93
CA TYR A 385 8.41 -32.63 -21.44
C TYR A 385 8.43 -31.30 -20.67
N VAL A 386 9.25 -30.38 -21.15
CA VAL A 386 9.41 -29.04 -20.58
C VAL A 386 9.13 -27.99 -21.66
N GLU A 387 8.27 -27.02 -21.35
CA GLU A 387 7.87 -25.98 -22.29
C GLU A 387 8.51 -24.62 -21.94
N PRO A 388 9.16 -23.93 -22.89
CA PRO A 388 9.86 -22.68 -22.61
C PRO A 388 8.88 -21.51 -22.48
N VAL A 389 9.06 -20.70 -21.44
CA VAL A 389 8.37 -19.42 -21.24
C VAL A 389 9.40 -18.30 -21.36
N ASP A 390 9.59 -17.82 -22.59
CA ASP A 390 10.56 -16.78 -22.98
C ASP A 390 9.83 -15.46 -23.25
N ASP A 391 9.41 -14.78 -22.18
CA ASP A 391 8.70 -13.50 -22.25
C ASP A 391 9.32 -12.54 -21.23
N VAL A 392 9.87 -11.43 -21.74
CA VAL A 392 10.57 -10.40 -20.94
C VAL A 392 9.72 -9.85 -19.79
N LYS A 393 8.40 -10.03 -19.82
CA LYS A 393 7.52 -9.68 -18.70
C LYS A 393 7.83 -10.43 -17.40
N PHE A 394 8.46 -11.61 -17.50
CA PHE A 394 8.86 -12.42 -16.35
C PHE A 394 10.30 -12.13 -15.90
N GLU A 395 10.99 -11.18 -16.55
CA GLU A 395 12.37 -10.79 -16.18
C GLU A 395 12.45 -10.35 -14.72
N GLY A 396 13.38 -10.94 -13.98
CA GLY A 396 13.68 -10.63 -12.58
C GLY A 396 12.68 -11.14 -11.55
N LEU A 397 11.67 -11.94 -11.93
CA LEU A 397 10.74 -12.53 -10.97
C LEU A 397 11.39 -13.64 -10.13
N THR A 398 11.04 -13.70 -8.85
CA THR A 398 11.47 -14.77 -7.93
C THR A 398 10.58 -16.01 -8.05
N ALA A 399 11.01 -17.14 -7.47
CA ALA A 399 10.21 -18.35 -7.39
C ALA A 399 8.85 -18.10 -6.72
N GLU A 400 8.82 -17.39 -5.60
CA GLU A 400 7.59 -17.07 -4.86
C GLU A 400 6.63 -16.20 -5.67
N GLN A 401 7.17 -15.30 -6.50
CA GLN A 401 6.36 -14.48 -7.39
C GLN A 401 5.81 -15.30 -8.55
N LEU A 402 6.60 -16.21 -9.13
CA LEU A 402 6.16 -17.08 -10.23
C LEU A 402 5.12 -18.10 -9.79
N VAL A 403 5.23 -18.65 -8.58
CA VAL A 403 4.22 -19.55 -7.99
C VAL A 403 2.85 -18.86 -7.90
N GLN A 404 2.81 -17.56 -7.58
CA GLN A 404 1.57 -16.78 -7.55
C GLN A 404 0.96 -16.54 -8.95
N LEU A 405 1.71 -16.78 -10.02
CA LEU A 405 1.27 -16.62 -11.40
C LEU A 405 0.87 -17.95 -12.06
N VAL A 406 0.99 -19.08 -11.36
CA VAL A 406 0.52 -20.38 -11.85
C VAL A 406 -0.99 -20.32 -12.13
N PRO A 407 -1.48 -20.70 -13.33
CA PRO A 407 -2.89 -20.63 -13.65
C PRO A 407 -3.71 -21.64 -12.81
N PRO A 408 -4.92 -21.29 -12.36
CA PRO A 408 -5.76 -22.23 -11.62
C PRO A 408 -6.18 -23.39 -12.52
N GLY A 409 -6.05 -24.62 -12.01
CA GLY A 409 -6.49 -25.84 -12.70
C GLY A 409 -5.46 -26.47 -13.63
N VAL A 410 -4.21 -26.00 -13.62
CA VAL A 410 -3.07 -26.75 -14.15
C VAL A 410 -2.61 -27.78 -13.11
N ASP A 411 -2.07 -28.89 -13.57
CA ASP A 411 -1.65 -30.03 -12.74
C ASP A 411 -0.13 -30.22 -12.81
N TRP A 412 0.61 -29.11 -12.76
CA TRP A 412 2.07 -29.14 -12.80
C TRP A 412 2.60 -29.44 -11.40
N PRO A 413 3.33 -30.54 -11.18
CA PRO A 413 3.90 -30.83 -9.85
C PRO A 413 5.07 -29.91 -9.51
N PHE A 414 5.68 -29.27 -10.50
CA PHE A 414 6.78 -28.31 -10.33
C PHE A 414 6.84 -27.32 -11.50
N LEU A 415 7.63 -26.26 -11.32
CA LEU A 415 8.11 -25.40 -12.42
C LEU A 415 9.63 -25.25 -12.36
N MET A 416 10.23 -24.89 -13.49
CA MET A 416 11.66 -24.59 -13.58
C MET A 416 11.90 -23.12 -13.90
N ILE A 417 12.99 -22.56 -13.41
CA ILE A 417 13.37 -21.17 -13.62
C ILE A 417 14.81 -21.11 -14.15
N ALA A 418 14.98 -20.45 -15.30
CA ALA A 418 16.27 -20.02 -15.83
C ALA A 418 16.53 -18.58 -15.38
N ASP A 419 17.20 -18.45 -14.23
CA ASP A 419 17.49 -17.17 -13.58
C ASP A 419 18.93 -16.71 -13.82
N LYS A 420 19.31 -15.62 -13.15
CA LYS A 420 20.66 -15.08 -13.27
C LYS A 420 21.75 -16.11 -12.96
N MET A 421 21.52 -17.01 -12.00
CA MET A 421 22.50 -18.04 -11.65
C MET A 421 22.62 -19.08 -12.76
N THR A 422 21.52 -19.44 -13.42
CA THR A 422 21.55 -20.23 -14.66
C THR A 422 22.44 -19.58 -15.70
N MET A 423 22.35 -18.25 -15.85
CA MET A 423 23.12 -17.52 -16.86
C MET A 423 24.60 -17.31 -16.52
N GLU A 424 24.95 -17.33 -15.23
CA GLU A 424 26.34 -17.15 -14.76
C GLU A 424 27.06 -18.49 -14.50
N SER A 425 26.33 -19.60 -14.47
CA SER A 425 26.84 -20.92 -14.16
C SER A 425 27.50 -21.59 -15.36
N ALA A 426 28.66 -22.20 -15.13
CA ALA A 426 29.30 -23.08 -16.12
C ALA A 426 28.55 -24.39 -16.35
N GLU A 427 27.65 -24.78 -15.43
CA GLU A 427 26.83 -26.01 -15.51
C GLU A 427 25.37 -25.72 -15.85
N HIS A 428 25.03 -24.46 -16.18
CA HIS A 428 23.68 -24.03 -16.59
C HIS A 428 22.56 -24.45 -15.63
N HIS A 429 22.82 -24.46 -14.31
CA HIS A 429 21.85 -25.01 -13.36
C HIS A 429 20.53 -24.22 -13.39
N VAL A 430 19.42 -24.94 -13.41
CA VAL A 430 18.07 -24.37 -13.32
C VAL A 430 17.57 -24.49 -11.88
N LEU A 431 16.74 -23.54 -11.46
CA LEU A 431 16.05 -23.62 -10.17
C LEU A 431 14.75 -24.41 -10.37
N VAL A 432 14.61 -25.53 -9.65
CA VAL A 432 13.39 -26.32 -9.62
C VAL A 432 12.56 -25.87 -8.43
N VAL A 433 11.27 -25.65 -8.64
CA VAL A 433 10.33 -25.13 -7.66
C VAL A 433 9.16 -26.10 -7.52
N ASP A 434 8.94 -26.56 -6.30
CA ASP A 434 7.82 -27.42 -5.95
C ASP A 434 6.49 -26.66 -5.98
N LEU A 435 5.45 -27.27 -6.56
CA LEU A 435 4.10 -26.72 -6.62
C LEU A 435 3.07 -27.55 -5.83
N ASP A 436 3.44 -28.70 -5.28
CA ASP A 436 2.53 -29.61 -4.57
C ASP A 436 2.37 -29.29 -3.07
N ASP A 437 3.22 -28.43 -2.49
CA ASP A 437 3.20 -28.02 -1.09
C ASP A 437 2.75 -26.54 -0.91
N ASP A 438 2.22 -26.21 0.28
CA ASP A 438 1.78 -24.84 0.63
C ASP A 438 2.98 -23.87 0.80
N ASP A 439 4.17 -24.42 1.06
CA ASP A 439 5.43 -23.70 1.18
C ASP A 439 6.28 -23.82 -0.10
N VAL A 440 6.85 -22.70 -0.58
CA VAL A 440 7.71 -22.70 -1.77
C VAL A 440 9.04 -23.37 -1.45
N ARG A 441 9.22 -24.62 -1.87
CA ARG A 441 10.45 -25.39 -1.74
C ARG A 441 11.22 -25.37 -3.05
N THR A 442 12.54 -25.22 -2.96
CA THR A 442 13.40 -25.13 -4.15
C THR A 442 14.72 -25.85 -3.98
N PHE A 443 15.24 -26.42 -5.07
CA PHE A 443 16.64 -26.82 -5.18
C PHE A 443 17.14 -26.53 -6.59
N ARG A 444 18.46 -26.55 -6.80
CA ARG A 444 19.04 -26.35 -8.14
C ARG A 444 19.43 -27.67 -8.76
N ALA A 445 19.26 -27.79 -10.06
CA ALA A 445 19.60 -28.99 -10.81
C ALA A 445 20.39 -28.62 -12.07
N THR A 446 21.34 -29.46 -12.47
CA THR A 446 21.91 -29.38 -13.82
C THR A 446 20.83 -29.66 -14.88
N PRO A 447 20.96 -29.19 -16.13
CA PRO A 447 20.00 -29.47 -17.21
C PRO A 447 19.68 -30.96 -17.37
N LEU A 448 20.71 -31.81 -17.20
CA LEU A 448 20.56 -33.26 -17.31
C LEU A 448 19.79 -33.85 -16.11
N ALA A 449 20.04 -33.37 -14.90
CA ALA A 449 19.26 -33.77 -13.72
C ALA A 449 17.81 -33.27 -13.80
N ALA A 450 17.59 -32.05 -14.30
CA ALA A 450 16.26 -31.49 -14.52
C ALA A 450 15.41 -32.37 -15.45
N ALA A 451 16.03 -32.95 -16.49
CA ALA A 451 15.36 -33.92 -17.35
C ALA A 451 14.98 -35.21 -16.61
N GLU A 452 15.83 -35.72 -15.70
CA GLU A 452 15.52 -36.90 -14.87
C GLU A 452 14.39 -36.61 -13.87
N ILE A 453 14.42 -35.43 -13.26
CA ILE A 453 13.40 -34.96 -12.31
C ILE A 453 12.04 -34.91 -13.00
N GLU A 454 11.93 -34.30 -14.18
CA GLU A 454 10.68 -34.26 -14.94
C GLU A 454 10.18 -35.66 -15.26
N ASN A 455 11.04 -36.55 -15.76
CA ASN A 455 10.66 -37.91 -16.13
C ASN A 455 10.22 -38.77 -14.93
N ASN A 456 10.68 -38.47 -13.70
CA ASN A 456 10.34 -39.25 -12.50
C ASN A 456 9.17 -38.67 -11.72
N LEU A 457 9.12 -37.33 -11.56
CA LEU A 457 8.02 -36.65 -10.87
C LEU A 457 6.72 -36.71 -11.68
N SER A 458 6.78 -36.60 -13.02
CA SER A 458 5.58 -36.65 -13.89
C SER A 458 4.86 -38.01 -13.88
N ILE A 459 5.55 -39.09 -13.49
CA ILE A 459 4.99 -40.44 -13.39
C ILE A 459 4.97 -40.99 -11.95
N ALA A 460 5.31 -40.15 -10.96
CA ALA A 460 5.37 -40.47 -9.54
C ALA A 460 6.24 -41.69 -9.19
N ASN A 461 7.39 -41.85 -9.85
CA ASN A 461 8.35 -42.92 -9.56
C ASN A 461 9.25 -42.61 -8.35
N MET A 462 9.55 -41.33 -8.11
CA MET A 462 10.30 -40.79 -6.98
C MET A 462 9.59 -39.52 -6.51
N ASP A 463 9.75 -39.15 -5.23
CA ASP A 463 9.16 -37.93 -4.67
C ASP A 463 10.14 -36.75 -4.64
N TRP A 464 9.66 -35.59 -4.23
CA TRP A 464 10.46 -34.36 -4.16
C TRP A 464 11.63 -34.51 -3.17
N GLU A 465 11.38 -35.12 -2.02
CA GLU A 465 12.35 -35.34 -0.95
C GLU A 465 13.51 -36.22 -1.42
N ASP A 466 13.26 -37.26 -2.22
CA ASP A 466 14.31 -38.11 -2.81
C ASP A 466 15.32 -37.29 -3.63
N PHE A 467 14.86 -36.28 -4.38
CA PHE A 467 15.73 -35.40 -5.16
C PHE A 467 16.39 -34.32 -4.31
N ALA A 468 15.66 -33.70 -3.39
CA ALA A 468 16.20 -32.67 -2.51
C ALA A 468 17.34 -33.21 -1.63
N ASP A 469 17.19 -34.44 -1.12
CA ASP A 469 18.21 -35.13 -0.31
C ASP A 469 19.40 -35.65 -1.14
N SER A 470 19.26 -35.71 -2.47
CA SER A 470 20.32 -36.13 -3.40
C SER A 470 21.25 -35.01 -3.84
N ALA A 471 20.99 -33.77 -3.41
CA ALA A 471 21.84 -32.63 -3.74
C ALA A 471 23.28 -32.85 -3.22
N ASP A 472 24.27 -32.53 -4.04
CA ASP A 472 25.68 -32.60 -3.67
C ASP A 472 26.01 -31.57 -2.56
N ASP A 473 27.24 -31.60 -2.04
CA ASP A 473 27.72 -30.66 -1.00
C ASP A 473 27.56 -29.16 -1.38
N ASP A 474 27.41 -28.85 -2.67
CA ASP A 474 27.16 -27.50 -3.19
C ASP A 474 25.67 -27.16 -3.36
N GLY A 475 24.77 -28.06 -2.96
CA GLY A 475 23.32 -27.89 -3.04
C GLY A 475 22.76 -28.06 -4.46
N ILE A 476 23.54 -28.64 -5.38
CA ILE A 476 23.13 -28.90 -6.76
C ILE A 476 22.80 -30.39 -6.94
N VAL A 477 21.63 -30.67 -7.48
CA VAL A 477 21.24 -32.01 -7.94
C VAL A 477 21.89 -32.28 -9.29
N ARG A 478 22.72 -33.32 -9.32
CA ARG A 478 23.36 -33.86 -10.53
C ARG A 478 22.73 -35.22 -10.90
N PRO A 479 22.85 -35.68 -12.15
CA PRO A 479 22.14 -36.86 -12.63
C PRO A 479 22.50 -38.11 -11.82
N MET A 480 21.49 -38.88 -11.43
CA MET A 480 21.70 -40.13 -10.69
C MET A 480 22.04 -41.29 -11.63
N LEU A 481 21.66 -41.21 -12.91
CA LEU A 481 21.95 -42.23 -13.91
C LEU A 481 23.18 -41.85 -14.74
N SER A 482 24.06 -42.82 -14.97
CA SER A 482 25.18 -42.66 -15.91
C SER A 482 24.68 -42.76 -17.35
N TYR A 483 24.67 -41.66 -18.09
CA TYR A 483 24.42 -41.66 -19.54
C TYR A 483 25.70 -42.05 -20.28
N ASP A 484 25.67 -43.15 -21.04
CA ASP A 484 26.74 -43.48 -21.97
C ASP A 484 26.70 -42.49 -23.16
N PRO A 485 27.76 -41.73 -23.43
CA PRO A 485 27.79 -40.85 -24.60
C PRO A 485 27.86 -41.69 -25.88
N GLU A 486 26.95 -41.44 -26.83
CA GLU A 486 27.10 -41.96 -28.20
C GLU A 486 28.42 -41.41 -28.78
N PRO A 487 29.27 -42.24 -29.41
CA PRO A 487 30.42 -41.73 -30.14
C PRO A 487 29.92 -40.87 -31.32
N PRO A 488 30.60 -39.75 -31.65
CA PRO A 488 30.16 -38.89 -32.75
C PRO A 488 30.12 -39.69 -34.05
N ALA A 489 29.01 -39.56 -34.78
CA ALA A 489 28.87 -40.12 -36.12
C ALA A 489 30.01 -39.59 -37.01
N GLY A 490 30.92 -40.48 -37.40
CA GLY A 490 32.00 -40.18 -38.33
C GLY A 490 31.46 -40.01 -39.75
N ASP A 491 31.95 -38.94 -40.40
CA ASP A 491 31.89 -38.53 -41.82
C ASP A 491 31.03 -39.33 -42.82
#